data_AF-I1M3E8-F1
#
_entry.id   AF-I1M3E8-F1
#
_cell.length_a   1.000
_cell.length_b   1.000
_cell.length_c   1.000
_cell.angle_alpha   90.00
_cell.angle_beta   90.00
_cell.angle_gamma   90.00
#
_symmetry.space_group_name_H-M   'P 1'
#
loop_
_entity.id
_entity.type
_entity.pdbx_description
1 polymer ?
#
loop_
_entity_poly.entity_id
_entity_poly.type
_entity_poly.pdbx_seq_one_letter_code
_entity_poly.pdbx_strand_id
1 'polypeptide(L)'
;MDLDYLLDFEDYFPSMISRMGAEGFIAELCNGFRLLMDVNKGLITFESLKLNCYLLGLDVRDDELACMLIEGDLDGDGALSQMEFCILMFRLSPCLMDDGPNKMCTPQGACGGGGDPMLMMNVM
;
A
#
# COMPACT_ATOMS: atom_id res chain seq x y z
N MET A 1 5.49 -20.87 -15.46
CA MET A 1 5.57 -19.47 -15.91
C MET A 1 5.50 -18.67 -14.64
N ASP A 2 6.60 -18.70 -13.90
CA ASP A 2 6.80 -17.92 -12.69
C ASP A 2 6.99 -16.48 -13.18
N LEU A 3 5.88 -15.76 -13.39
CA LEU A 3 5.93 -14.36 -13.76
C LEU A 3 6.30 -13.59 -12.50
N ASP A 4 7.61 -13.41 -12.34
CA ASP A 4 8.21 -12.35 -11.54
C ASP A 4 7.69 -11.00 -12.07
N TYR A 5 6.46 -10.62 -11.72
CA TYR A 5 6.04 -9.21 -11.67
C TYR A 5 6.68 -8.55 -10.45
N LEU A 6 8.00 -8.69 -10.35
CA LEU A 6 8.83 -7.78 -9.59
C LEU A 6 8.91 -6.52 -10.47
N LEU A 7 7.85 -5.72 -10.46
CA LEU A 7 8.02 -4.33 -10.84
C LEU A 7 9.09 -3.81 -9.86
N ASP A 8 10.25 -3.43 -10.39
CA ASP A 8 11.29 -2.78 -9.60
C ASP A 8 10.67 -1.50 -9.03
N PHE A 9 10.10 -1.64 -7.84
CA PHE A 9 9.40 -0.56 -7.19
C PHE A 9 10.45 0.44 -6.71
N GLU A 10 10.40 1.65 -7.27
CA GLU A 10 11.22 2.74 -6.77
C GLU A 10 10.56 3.29 -5.50
N ASP A 11 11.25 3.13 -4.36
CA ASP A 11 10.78 3.70 -3.11
C ASP A 11 10.86 5.23 -3.14
N TYR A 12 9.72 5.85 -3.45
CA TYR A 12 9.61 7.30 -3.52
C TYR A 12 9.51 7.95 -2.13
N PHE A 13 9.25 7.20 -1.05
CA PHE A 13 8.97 7.77 0.26
C PHE A 13 10.15 8.58 0.83
N PRO A 14 11.42 8.10 0.78
CA PRO A 14 12.56 8.92 1.18
C PRO A 14 12.64 10.25 0.43
N SER A 15 12.37 10.22 -0.88
CA SER A 15 12.41 11.42 -1.72
C SER A 15 11.25 12.37 -1.39
N MET A 16 10.08 11.81 -1.08
CA MET A 16 8.89 12.54 -0.67
C MET A 16 9.17 13.25 0.67
N ILE A 17 9.58 12.50 1.70
CA ILE A 17 9.95 13.02 3.02
C ILE A 17 11.05 14.07 2.93
N SER A 18 12.07 13.87 2.09
CA SER A 18 13.15 14.85 1.90
C SER A 18 12.65 16.19 1.33
N ARG A 19 11.67 16.17 0.43
CA ARG A 19 11.13 17.39 -0.21
C ARG A 19 10.09 18.12 0.62
N MET A 20 9.24 17.39 1.35
CA MET A 20 8.08 17.99 2.06
C MET A 20 8.14 17.85 3.59
N GLY A 21 9.16 17.18 4.13
CA GLY A 21 9.25 16.85 5.55
C GLY A 21 8.29 15.72 5.96
N ALA A 22 8.42 15.25 7.20
CA ALA A 22 7.57 14.19 7.74
C ALA A 22 6.10 14.60 7.83
N GLU A 23 5.81 15.86 8.19
CA GLU A 23 4.43 16.37 8.26
C GLU A 23 3.76 16.39 6.88
N GLY A 24 4.48 16.85 5.84
CA GLY A 24 3.97 16.81 4.48
C GLY A 24 3.76 15.38 3.98
N PHE A 25 4.69 14.47 4.30
CA PHE A 25 4.58 13.06 3.91
C PHE A 25 3.34 12.41 4.53
N ILE A 26 3.10 12.64 5.82
CA ILE A 26 1.89 12.16 6.50
C ILE A 26 0.62 12.74 5.86
N ALA A 27 0.65 14.00 5.43
CA ALA A 27 -0.48 14.60 4.72
C ALA A 27 -0.75 13.91 3.38
N GLU A 28 0.28 13.52 2.62
CA GLU A 28 0.11 12.72 1.40
C GLU A 28 -0.40 11.31 1.68
N LEU A 29 0.09 10.64 2.73
CA LEU A 29 -0.51 9.37 3.19
C LEU A 29 -2.02 9.53 3.47
N CYS A 30 -2.40 10.64 4.12
CA CYS A 30 -3.81 10.93 4.40
C CYS A 30 -4.62 11.20 3.13
N ASN A 31 -4.01 11.84 2.12
CA ASN A 31 -4.66 12.07 0.83
C ASN A 31 -4.86 10.75 0.08
N GLY A 32 -3.83 9.91 0.01
CA GLY A 32 -3.90 8.57 -0.59
C GLY A 32 -4.98 7.72 0.07
N PHE A 33 -5.07 7.73 1.40
CA PHE A 33 -6.14 7.05 2.13
C PHE A 33 -7.54 7.53 1.69
N ARG A 34 -7.74 8.86 1.60
CA ARG A 34 -9.03 9.43 1.19
C ARG A 34 -9.41 9.12 -0.25
N LEU A 35 -8.42 8.94 -1.13
CA LEU A 35 -8.66 8.55 -2.53
C LEU A 35 -9.19 7.11 -2.63
N LEU A 36 -8.83 6.23 -1.69
CA LEU A 36 -9.16 4.81 -1.75
C LEU A 36 -10.34 4.39 -0.86
N MET A 37 -10.66 5.18 0.17
CA MET A 37 -11.69 4.82 1.15
C MET A 37 -13.12 4.86 0.60
N ASP A 38 -14.00 4.09 1.24
CA ASP A 38 -15.44 4.30 1.18
C ASP A 38 -15.81 5.53 2.01
N VAL A 39 -16.32 6.58 1.36
CA VAL A 39 -16.66 7.85 2.01
C VAL A 39 -17.71 7.71 3.11
N ASN A 40 -18.63 6.74 3.00
CA ASN A 40 -19.68 6.54 3.99
C ASN A 40 -19.17 5.81 5.23
N LYS A 41 -18.18 4.93 5.07
CA LYS A 41 -17.61 4.13 6.18
C LYS A 41 -16.39 4.78 6.80
N GLY A 42 -15.64 5.57 6.04
CA GLY A 42 -14.34 6.11 6.45
C GLY A 42 -13.24 5.05 6.53
N LEU A 43 -13.38 3.96 5.77
CA LEU A 43 -12.46 2.82 5.72
C LEU A 43 -12.17 2.44 4.26
N ILE A 44 -10.97 1.92 3.97
CA ILE A 44 -10.68 1.29 2.68
C ILE A 44 -11.23 -0.14 2.74
N THR A 45 -12.32 -0.38 2.03
CA THR A 45 -12.90 -1.72 1.87
C THR A 45 -12.45 -2.34 0.57
N PHE A 46 -12.64 -3.65 0.39
CA PHE A 46 -12.38 -4.32 -0.90
C PHE A 46 -13.08 -3.63 -2.07
N GLU A 47 -14.36 -3.29 -1.91
CA GLU A 47 -15.14 -2.65 -2.96
C GLU A 47 -14.67 -1.22 -3.26
N SER A 48 -14.36 -0.43 -2.22
CA SER A 48 -13.86 0.93 -2.43
C SER A 48 -12.47 0.92 -3.04
N LEU A 49 -11.60 0.03 -2.60
CA LEU A 49 -10.26 -0.13 -3.15
C LEU A 49 -10.33 -0.51 -4.63
N LYS A 50 -11.13 -1.53 -4.98
CA LYS A 50 -11.35 -1.96 -6.36
C LYS A 50 -11.89 -0.84 -7.25
N LEU A 51 -12.95 -0.18 -6.79
CA LEU A 51 -13.58 0.90 -7.56
C LEU A 51 -12.66 2.10 -7.73
N ASN A 52 -12.01 2.54 -6.66
CA ASN A 52 -11.18 3.74 -6.68
C ASN A 52 -9.88 3.52 -7.46
N CYS A 53 -9.24 2.35 -7.34
CA CYS A 53 -8.11 1.98 -8.20
C CYS A 53 -8.51 2.05 -9.69
N TYR A 54 -9.66 1.47 -10.05
CA TYR A 54 -10.17 1.54 -11.42
C TYR A 54 -10.40 2.98 -11.89
N LEU A 55 -10.98 3.84 -11.04
CA LEU A 55 -11.21 5.26 -11.35
C LEU A 55 -9.91 6.07 -11.47
N LEU A 56 -8.86 5.67 -10.77
CA LEU A 56 -7.51 6.24 -10.88
C LEU A 56 -6.74 5.71 -12.10
N GLY A 57 -7.33 4.77 -12.86
CA GLY A 57 -6.70 4.16 -14.03
C GLY A 57 -5.73 3.03 -13.69
N LEU A 58 -5.78 2.50 -12.46
CA LEU A 58 -5.00 1.35 -12.02
C LEU A 58 -5.81 0.07 -12.23
N ASP A 59 -5.33 -0.81 -13.10
CA ASP A 59 -5.90 -2.15 -13.31
C ASP A 59 -5.20 -3.15 -12.37
N VAL A 60 -5.83 -3.38 -11.22
CA VAL A 60 -5.30 -4.24 -10.16
C VAL A 60 -6.23 -5.43 -10.01
N ARG A 61 -5.67 -6.63 -9.94
CA ARG A 61 -6.47 -7.86 -9.89
C ARG A 61 -7.09 -8.06 -8.51
N ASP A 62 -8.22 -8.76 -8.48
CA ASP A 62 -8.95 -9.04 -7.24
C ASP A 62 -8.09 -9.76 -6.19
N ASP A 63 -7.20 -10.67 -6.61
CA ASP A 63 -6.26 -11.29 -5.67
C ASP A 63 -5.30 -10.27 -5.08
N GLU A 64 -4.73 -9.37 -5.89
CA GLU A 64 -3.80 -8.34 -5.43
C GLU A 64 -4.46 -7.35 -4.47
N LEU A 65 -5.71 -6.96 -4.75
CA LEU A 65 -6.53 -6.12 -3.88
C LEU A 65 -6.83 -6.79 -2.54
N ALA A 66 -7.14 -8.09 -2.56
CA ALA A 66 -7.36 -8.86 -1.33
C ALA A 66 -6.08 -8.95 -0.49
N CYS A 67 -4.93 -9.08 -1.14
CA CYS A 67 -3.64 -9.13 -0.46
C CYS A 67 -3.28 -7.81 0.24
N MET A 68 -3.55 -6.68 -0.41
CA MET A 68 -3.38 -5.36 0.19
C MET A 68 -4.18 -5.22 1.48
N LEU A 69 -5.42 -5.72 1.48
CA LEU A 69 -6.28 -5.70 2.65
C LEU A 69 -5.76 -6.64 3.73
N ILE A 70 -5.50 -7.90 3.40
CA ILE A 70 -5.04 -8.91 4.37
C ILE A 70 -3.73 -8.49 5.05
N GLU A 71 -2.80 -7.87 4.31
CA GLU A 71 -1.51 -7.44 4.87
C GLU A 71 -1.63 -6.21 5.78
N GLY A 72 -2.60 -5.34 5.51
CA GLY A 72 -2.79 -4.08 6.23
C GLY A 72 -3.80 -4.15 7.37
N ASP A 73 -4.80 -5.03 7.29
CA ASP A 73 -5.88 -5.18 8.25
C ASP A 73 -5.34 -5.86 9.52
N LEU A 74 -5.05 -5.04 10.55
CA LEU A 74 -4.39 -5.49 11.77
C LEU A 74 -5.41 -5.94 12.83
N ASP A 75 -6.64 -5.46 12.76
CA ASP A 75 -7.71 -5.83 13.69
C ASP A 75 -8.67 -6.91 13.15
N GLY A 76 -8.60 -7.20 11.85
CA GLY A 76 -9.35 -8.26 11.18
C GLY A 76 -10.79 -7.90 10.84
N ASP A 77 -11.12 -6.61 10.70
CA ASP A 77 -12.47 -6.15 10.35
C ASP A 77 -12.80 -6.27 8.85
N GLY A 78 -11.81 -6.63 8.03
CA GLY A 78 -11.92 -6.79 6.57
C GLY A 78 -11.74 -5.49 5.78
N ALA A 79 -11.26 -4.42 6.42
CA ALA A 79 -11.00 -3.12 5.83
C ALA A 79 -9.68 -2.53 6.37
N LEU A 80 -9.23 -1.42 5.78
CA LEU A 80 -8.14 -0.63 6.36
C LEU A 80 -8.70 0.66 6.95
N SER A 81 -8.46 0.86 8.23
CA SER A 81 -8.49 2.17 8.84
C SER A 81 -7.33 3.04 8.35
N GLN A 82 -7.41 4.35 8.61
CA GLN A 82 -6.33 5.27 8.26
C GLN A 82 -5.01 4.89 8.96
N MET A 83 -5.07 4.41 10.19
CA MET A 83 -3.89 4.01 10.95
C MET A 83 -3.23 2.78 10.32
N GLU A 84 -4.02 1.76 10.00
CA GLU A 84 -3.57 0.52 9.36
C GLU A 84 -2.96 0.79 7.99
N PHE A 85 -3.63 1.63 7.19
CA PHE A 85 -3.10 2.07 5.91
C PHE A 85 -1.73 2.76 6.06
N CYS A 86 -1.60 3.70 7.00
CA CYS A 86 -0.32 4.36 7.26
C CYS A 86 0.75 3.34 7.69
N ILE A 87 0.44 2.46 8.65
CA ILE A 87 1.38 1.41 9.11
C ILE A 87 1.80 0.53 7.93
N LEU A 88 0.85 0.08 7.11
CA LEU A 88 1.12 -0.71 5.92
C LEU A 88 2.10 0.03 4.98
N MET A 89 1.82 1.30 4.65
CA MET A 89 2.70 2.08 3.79
C MET A 89 4.13 2.18 4.36
N PHE A 90 4.27 2.47 5.66
CA PHE A 90 5.58 2.49 6.32
C PHE A 90 6.27 1.12 6.32
N ARG A 91 5.51 0.02 6.42
CA ARG A 91 6.02 -1.35 6.33
C ARG A 91 6.52 -1.75 4.95
N LEU A 92 5.96 -1.11 3.94
CA LEU A 92 6.24 -1.40 2.55
C LEU A 92 7.47 -0.66 2.03
N SER A 93 7.83 0.50 2.61
CA SER A 93 9.04 1.24 2.22
C SER A 93 10.32 0.59 2.79
N PRO A 94 11.14 -0.09 1.96
CA PRO A 94 12.34 -0.75 2.44
C PRO A 94 13.38 0.27 2.91
N CYS A 95 13.42 1.45 2.29
CA CYS A 95 14.36 2.50 2.66
C CYS A 95 14.01 3.17 4.00
N LEU A 96 12.76 3.09 4.45
CA LEU A 96 12.37 3.50 5.80
C LEU A 96 12.57 2.39 6.84
N MET A 97 12.64 1.13 6.40
CA MET A 97 12.85 -0.05 7.25
C MET A 97 14.28 -0.58 7.27
N ASP A 98 15.21 0.04 6.53
CA ASP A 98 16.58 -0.46 6.41
C ASP A 98 17.36 -0.33 7.73
N ASP A 99 17.30 -1.40 8.52
CA ASP A 99 18.18 -1.65 9.66
C ASP A 99 19.42 -2.49 9.25
N GLY A 100 19.75 -2.57 7.95
CA GLY A 100 21.02 -3.09 7.48
C GLY A 100 20.98 -3.75 6.09
N PRO A 101 22.13 -3.80 5.37
CA PRO A 101 22.22 -4.05 3.92
C PRO A 101 21.92 -5.49 3.45
N ASN A 102 21.15 -6.29 4.20
CA ASN A 102 20.99 -7.72 3.89
C ASN A 102 19.60 -8.31 4.10
N LYS A 103 18.53 -7.51 3.99
CA LYS A 103 17.20 -8.06 3.72
C LYS A 103 16.52 -7.25 2.63
N MET A 104 16.60 -7.75 1.39
CA MET A 104 15.44 -7.66 0.52
C MET A 104 14.31 -8.27 1.33
N CYS A 105 13.48 -7.42 1.95
CA CYS A 105 12.15 -7.82 2.37
C CYS A 105 11.40 -8.16 1.08
N THR A 106 11.68 -9.35 0.54
CA THR A 106 10.67 -10.06 -0.24
C THR A 106 9.40 -9.98 0.60
N PRO A 107 8.24 -9.59 0.04
CA PRO A 107 6.97 -9.70 0.73
C PRO A 107 6.73 -11.18 1.06
N GLN A 108 7.34 -11.64 2.15
CA GLN A 108 7.31 -13.01 2.64
C GLN A 108 6.07 -13.11 3.53
N GLY A 109 4.92 -13.16 2.87
CA GLY A 109 3.70 -13.69 3.47
C GLY A 109 2.55 -12.70 3.58
N ALA A 110 1.74 -12.63 2.53
CA ALA A 110 0.29 -12.62 2.72
C ALA A 110 -0.46 -13.32 1.58
N CYS A 111 0.08 -13.32 0.36
CA CYS A 111 -0.57 -14.00 -0.74
C CYS A 111 0.41 -14.73 -1.65
N GLY A 112 0.27 -16.05 -1.73
CA GLY A 112 0.98 -16.89 -2.71
C GLY A 112 0.57 -16.64 -4.18
N GLY A 113 0.05 -15.47 -4.51
CA GLY A 113 -0.33 -15.10 -5.86
C GLY A 113 -0.22 -13.60 -6.03
N GLY A 114 0.89 -13.14 -6.63
CA GLY A 114 1.05 -11.88 -7.38
C GLY A 114 0.69 -10.53 -6.73
N GLY A 115 -0.01 -10.50 -5.60
CA GLY A 115 -0.47 -9.32 -4.92
C GLY A 115 0.67 -8.59 -4.31
N ASP A 116 1.18 -7.60 -5.03
CA ASP A 116 2.16 -6.67 -4.50
C ASP A 116 1.44 -5.51 -3.81
N PRO A 117 1.39 -5.47 -2.46
CA PRO A 117 0.79 -4.36 -1.74
C PRO A 117 1.52 -3.02 -2.00
N MET A 118 2.74 -3.05 -2.56
CA MET A 118 3.46 -1.85 -3.01
C MET A 118 2.68 -1.07 -4.09
N LEU A 119 1.79 -1.70 -4.85
CA LEU A 119 0.94 -1.02 -5.83
C LEU A 119 0.09 0.09 -5.20
N MET A 120 -0.19 0.01 -3.90
CA MET A 120 -0.90 1.05 -3.15
C MET A 120 -0.12 2.38 -3.11
N MET A 121 1.21 2.33 -3.27
CA MET A 121 2.04 3.53 -3.35
C MET A 121 1.87 4.27 -4.69
N ASN A 122 1.39 3.63 -5.76
CA ASN A 122 1.11 4.31 -7.03
C ASN A 122 -0.14 5.21 -6.97
N VAL A 123 -0.85 5.19 -5.84
CA VAL A 123 -1.98 6.09 -5.56
C VAL A 123 -1.51 7.42 -4.96
N MET A 124 -0.28 7.47 -4.42
CA MET A 124 0.34 8.65 -3.79
C MET A 124 1.27 9.37 -4.76
#